data_AF-A0A1F7X1F8-F1
#
_entry.id   AF-A0A1F7X1F8-F1
#
_cell.length_a   1.000
_cell.length_b   1.000
_cell.length_c   1.000
_cell.angle_alpha   90.00
_cell.angle_beta   90.00
_cell.angle_gamma   90.00
#
_symmetry.space_group_name_H-M   'P 1'
#
loop_
_entity.id
_entity.type
_entity.pdbx_description
1 polymer ?
#
loop_
_entity_poly.entity_id
_entity_poly.type
_entity_poly.pdbx_seq_one_letter_code
_entity_poly.pdbx_strand_id
1 'polypeptide(L)' 'MSEINYYRVTGVIFGIVAIVHLLRLSLGWSVNFGGWDFPVWLSALAALGTGYLSYTGCKKGKFI' A
#
# COMPACT_ATOMS: atom_id res chain seq x y z
N MET A 1 -5.61 13.31 -19.14
CA MET A 1 -6.15 12.61 -17.95
C MET A 1 -6.80 13.67 -17.05
N SER A 2 -8.02 13.47 -16.54
CA SER A 2 -8.59 14.39 -15.56
C SER A 2 -7.97 14.15 -14.17
N GLU A 3 -7.88 15.18 -13.34
CA GLU A 3 -7.30 15.08 -11.99
C GLU A 3 -8.02 14.04 -11.12
N ILE A 4 -9.34 13.93 -11.27
CA ILE A 4 -10.14 12.92 -10.54
C ILE A 4 -9.74 11.50 -10.95
N ASN A 5 -9.58 11.23 -12.25
CA ASN A 5 -9.18 9.90 -12.71
C ASN A 5 -7.78 9.53 -12.23
N TYR A 6 -6.87 10.51 -12.15
CA TYR A 6 -5.54 10.31 -11.56
C TYR A 6 -5.64 9.88 -10.09
N TYR A 7 -6.42 10.59 -9.26
CA TYR A 7 -6.57 10.25 -7.84
C TYR A 7 -7.25 8.89 -7.64
N ARG A 8 -8.20 8.52 -8.50
CA ARG A 8 -8.84 7.20 -8.47
C ARG A 8 -7.85 6.08 -8.73
N VAL A 9 -7.09 6.17 -9.82
CA VAL A 9 -6.12 5.14 -10.19
C VAL A 9 -5.03 5.00 -9.13
N THR A 10 -4.47 6.12 -8.68
CA THR A 10 -3.43 6.12 -7.64
C THR A 10 -3.96 5.58 -6.30
N GLY A 11 -5.16 5.96 -5.89
CA GLY A 11 -5.80 5.46 -4.67
C GLY A 11 -5.99 3.94 -4.68
N VAL A 12 -6.41 3.37 -5.81
CA VAL A 12 -6.56 1.92 -5.99
C VAL A 12 -5.22 1.21 -5.96
N ILE A 13 -4.21 1.73 -6.68
CA ILE A 13 -2.86 1.13 -6.70
C ILE A 13 -2.28 1.08 -5.29
N PHE A 14 -2.30 2.20 -4.57
CA PHE A 14 -1.81 2.23 -3.19
C PHE A 14 -2.63 1.33 -2.25
N GLY A 15 -3.93 1.18 -2.50
CA GLY A 15 -4.79 0.26 -1.74
C GLY A 15 -4.38 -1.20 -1.91
N ILE A 16 -4.10 -1.62 -3.15
CA ILE A 16 -3.60 -2.98 -3.43
C ILE A 16 -2.26 -3.21 -2.72
N VAL A 17 -1.33 -2.25 -2.79
CA VAL A 17 -0.03 -2.35 -2.13
C VAL A 17 -0.18 -2.45 -0.60
N ALA A 18 -1.09 -1.65 -0.01
CA ALA A 18 -1.38 -1.71 1.42
C ALA A 18 -1.88 -3.10 1.83
N ILE A 19 -2.79 -3.68 1.05
CA ILE A 19 -3.31 -5.04 1.30
C ILE A 19 -2.19 -6.08 1.24
N VAL A 20 -1.27 -5.98 0.26
CA VAL A 20 -0.14 -6.91 0.16
C VAL A 20 0.75 -6.82 1.41
N HIS A 21 1.03 -5.62 1.92
CA HIS A 21 1.82 -5.48 3.15
C HIS A 21 1.08 -6.01 4.39
N LEU A 22 -0.24 -5.78 4.50
CA LEU A 22 -1.05 -6.37 5.57
C LEU A 22 -1.08 -7.90 5.50
N LEU A 23 -1.17 -8.46 4.29
CA LEU A 23 -1.13 -9.90 4.07
C LEU A 23 0.24 -10.46 4.48
N ARG A 24 1.32 -9.77 4.12
CA ARG A 24 2.67 -10.15 4.56
C ARG A 24 2.78 -10.19 6.09
N LEU A 25 2.26 -9.18 6.77
CA LEU A 25 2.31 -9.09 8.24
C LEU A 25 1.47 -10.18 8.92
N SER A 26 0.31 -10.51 8.36
CA SER A 26 -0.60 -11.51 8.93
C SER A 26 -0.17 -12.95 8.68
N LEU A 27 0.38 -13.24 7.49
CA LEU A 27 0.87 -14.57 7.14
C LEU A 27 2.33 -14.82 7.56
N GLY A 28 3.04 -13.79 8.04
CA GLY A 28 4.44 -13.90 8.45
C GLY A 28 5.39 -14.20 7.29
N TRP A 29 5.08 -13.74 6.07
CA TRP A 29 5.88 -14.05 4.89
C TRP A 29 7.28 -13.38 4.94
N SER A 30 8.31 -14.22 5.03
CA SER A 30 9.72 -13.81 4.93
C SER A 30 10.13 -13.53 3.48
N VAL A 31 10.73 -12.37 3.26
CA VAL A 31 11.30 -11.97 1.97
C VAL A 31 12.81 -11.87 2.17
N ASN A 32 13.56 -12.76 1.54
CA ASN A 32 15.02 -12.71 1.52
C ASN A 32 15.48 -12.17 0.18
N PHE A 33 16.34 -11.16 0.19
CA PHE A 33 16.93 -10.60 -1.03
C PHE A 33 18.44 -10.46 -0.85
N GLY A 34 19.20 -11.16 -1.68
CA GLY A 34 20.67 -11.13 -1.61
C GLY A 34 21.24 -11.64 -0.28
N GLY A 35 20.56 -12.56 0.41
CA GLY A 35 20.98 -13.09 1.71
C GLY A 35 20.55 -12.23 2.91
N TRP A 36 19.89 -11.09 2.68
CA TRP A 36 19.33 -10.27 3.74
C TRP A 36 17.82 -10.50 3.89
N ASP A 37 17.39 -10.79 5.12
CA ASP A 37 15.97 -10.89 5.47
C ASP A 37 15.36 -9.51 5.66
N PHE A 38 14.38 -9.18 4.82
CA PHE A 38 13.66 -7.93 4.93
C PHE A 38 12.86 -7.89 6.24
N PRO A 39 13.11 -6.90 7.11
CA PRO A 39 12.42 -6.84 8.39
C PRO A 39 10.91 -6.67 8.23
N VAL A 40 10.15 -7.30 9.11
CA VAL A 40 8.68 -7.21 9.14
C VAL A 40 8.17 -5.83 9.51
N TRP A 41 8.88 -5.12 10.41
CA TRP A 41 8.51 -3.75 10.83
C TRP A 41 8.48 -2.77 9.65
N LEU A 42 9.32 -2.99 8.63
CA LEU A 42 9.35 -2.16 7.43
C LEU A 42 8.05 -2.29 6.63
N SER A 43 7.46 -3.48 6.60
CA SER A 43 6.14 -3.67 5.99
C SER A 43 5.00 -3.07 6.80
N ALA A 44 5.12 -2.96 8.12
CA ALA A 44 4.15 -2.21 8.92
C ALA A 44 4.15 -0.71 8.53
N LEU A 45 5.33 -0.11 8.39
CA LEU A 45 5.44 1.27 7.92
C LEU A 45 4.93 1.43 6.48
N ALA A 46 5.27 0.49 5.59
CA ALA A 46 4.78 0.52 4.22
C ALA A 46 3.25 0.36 4.15
N ALA A 47 2.66 -0.52 4.95
CA ALA A 47 1.20 -0.67 5.06
C ALA A 47 0.52 0.62 5.51
N LEU A 48 1.06 1.29 6.53
CA LEU A 48 0.53 2.56 7.02
C LEU A 48 0.64 3.68 5.98
N GLY A 49 1.81 3.82 5.35
CA GLY A 49 2.04 4.84 4.33
C GLY A 49 1.15 4.65 3.10
N THR A 50 1.12 3.44 2.55
CA THR A 50 0.31 3.12 1.36
C THR A 50 -1.18 3.12 1.68
N GLY A 51 -1.59 2.72 2.89
CA GLY A 51 -2.96 2.87 3.38
C GLY A 51 -3.41 4.34 3.44
N TYR A 52 -2.57 5.22 3.98
CA TYR A 52 -2.85 6.66 4.00
C TYR A 52 -2.93 7.27 2.59
N LEU A 53 -2.02 6.90 1.70
CA LEU A 53 -2.04 7.35 0.30
C LEU A 53 -3.28 6.83 -0.44
N SER A 54 -3.69 5.58 -0.18
CA SER A 54 -4.93 5.02 -0.72
C SER A 54 -6.15 5.80 -0.26
N TYR A 55 -6.27 6.07 1.05
CA TYR A 55 -7.37 6.85 1.62
C TYR A 55 -7.46 8.25 1.02
N THR A 56 -6.34 8.96 0.93
CA THR A 56 -6.32 10.31 0.35
C THR A 56 -6.63 10.30 -1.15
N GLY A 57 -6.15 9.30 -1.90
CA GLY A 57 -6.46 9.09 -3.31
C GLY A 57 -7.95 8.79 -3.53
N CYS A 58 -8.54 7.89 -2.74
CA CYS A 58 -9.95 7.54 -2.80
C CYS A 58 -10.85 8.74 -2.45
N LYS A 59 -10.51 9.51 -1.40
CA LYS A 59 -11.23 10.73 -1.02
C LYS A 59 -11.20 11.80 -2.12
N LYS A 60 -10.02 12.10 -2.67
CA LYS A 60 -9.90 13.08 -3.77
C LYS A 60 -10.50 12.58 -5.08
N GLY A 61 -10.45 11.27 -5.31
CA GLY A 61 -11.10 10.57 -6.41
C GLY A 61 -12.61 10.43 -6.25
N LYS A 62 -13.20 10.89 -5.14
CA LYS A 62 -14.63 10.78 -4.82
C LYS A 62 -15.14 9.33 -4.86
N PHE A 63 -14.34 8.38 -4.39
CA PHE A 63 -14.79 7.01 -4.13
C PHE A 63 -15.50 6.86 -2.79
N ILE A 64 -15.15 7.74 -1.85
CA ILE A 64 -15.65 7.83 -0.47
C ILE A 64 -15.87 9.30 -0.11
#